data_AF-A0A7W1JM75-F1
#
_entry.id   AF-A0A7W1JM75-F1
#
_cell.length_a   1.000
_cell.length_b   1.000
_cell.length_c   1.000
_cell.angle_alpha   90.00
_cell.angle_beta   90.00
_cell.angle_gamma   90.00
#
_symmetry.space_group_name_H-M   'P 1'
#
loop_
_entity.id
_entity.type
_entity.pdbx_description
1 polymer ?
#
loop_
_entity_poly.entity_id
_entity_poly.type
_entity_poly.pdbx_seq_one_letter_code
_entity_poly.pdbx_strand_id
1 'polypeptide(L)'
;MQTPSKDNCLLKLVEEQEISARKFGFYWEHIDQLIEQIQSECLEVQDAWKKNDRAHLQEEIGDLYHARVGLIIFLRVKAPAVE
;
A
#
# COMPACT_ATOMS: atom_id res chain seq x y z
N MET A 1 1.23 -29.37 5.22
CA MET A 1 0.62 -28.13 5.77
C MET A 1 1.49 -26.98 5.31
N GLN A 2 1.02 -26.19 4.33
CA GLN A 2 1.70 -24.96 3.95
C GLN A 2 1.57 -24.02 5.14
N THR A 3 2.69 -23.64 5.77
CA THR A 3 2.69 -22.53 6.73
C THR A 3 2.15 -21.31 6.00
N PRO A 4 1.19 -20.55 6.56
CA PRO A 4 0.80 -19.29 5.94
C PRO A 4 2.08 -18.46 5.80
N SER A 5 2.48 -18.15 4.56
CA SER A 5 3.61 -17.26 4.32
C SER A 5 3.37 -15.99 5.14
N LYS A 6 4.42 -15.40 5.73
CA LYS A 6 4.29 -14.13 6.47
C LYS A 6 3.64 -13.04 5.61
N ASP A 7 3.75 -13.16 4.29
CA ASP A 7 3.09 -12.31 3.30
C ASP A 7 1.55 -12.32 3.44
N ASN A 8 0.95 -13.46 3.82
CA ASN A 8 -0.49 -13.56 4.08
C ASN A 8 -0.92 -12.72 5.30
N CYS A 9 -0.03 -12.44 6.24
CA CYS A 9 -0.34 -11.63 7.41
C CYS A 9 -0.43 -10.15 7.05
N LEU A 10 0.55 -9.63 6.28
CA LEU A 10 0.60 -8.21 5.91
C LEU A 10 -0.49 -7.83 4.91
N LEU A 11 -0.75 -8.67 3.90
CA LEU A 11 -1.86 -8.46 2.97
C LEU A 11 -3.19 -8.35 3.70
N LYS A 12 -3.42 -9.24 4.68
CA LYS A 12 -4.65 -9.25 5.48
C LYS A 12 -4.78 -7.98 6.33
N LEU A 13 -3.69 -7.53 6.96
CA LEU A 13 -3.69 -6.31 7.77
C LEU A 13 -4.05 -5.07 6.94
N VAL A 14 -3.42 -4.90 5.77
CA VAL A 14 -3.74 -3.78 4.88
C VAL A 14 -5.16 -3.89 4.34
N GLU A 15 -5.64 -5.09 4.00
CA GLU A 15 -7.03 -5.31 3.59
C GLU A 15 -8.04 -4.89 4.68
N GLU A 16 -7.77 -5.23 5.95
CA GLU A 16 -8.58 -4.80 7.08
C GLU A 16 -8.56 -3.27 7.28
N GLN A 17 -7.42 -2.62 7.03
CA GLN A 17 -7.29 -1.16 7.05
C GLN A 17 -8.10 -0.51 5.92
N GLU A 18 -7.97 -0.99 4.68
CA GLU A 18 -8.72 -0.48 3.52
C GLU A 18 -10.24 -0.64 3.71
N ILE A 19 -10.68 -1.80 4.26
CA ILE A 19 -12.09 -2.03 4.60
C ILE A 19 -12.56 -1.07 5.68
N SER A 20 -11.72 -0.78 6.68
CA SER A 20 -12.06 0.14 7.75
C SER A 20 -12.12 1.58 7.26
N ALA A 21 -11.17 2.00 6.42
CA ALA A 21 -11.11 3.32 5.80
C ALA A 21 -12.36 3.61 4.94
N ARG A 22 -12.83 2.61 4.19
CA ARG A 22 -14.07 2.69 3.39
C ARG A 22 -15.30 3.05 4.22
N LYS A 23 -15.40 2.60 5.47
CA LYS A 23 -16.53 2.92 6.36
C LYS A 23 -16.62 4.42 6.68
N PHE A 24 -15.50 5.12 6.57
CA PHE A 24 -15.40 6.56 6.77
C PHE A 24 -15.40 7.34 5.44
N GLY A 25 -15.61 6.66 4.31
CA GLY A 25 -15.60 7.27 2.98
C GLY A 25 -14.22 7.43 2.34
N PHE A 26 -13.17 6.85 2.93
CA PHE A 26 -11.83 6.86 2.35
C PHE A 26 -11.63 5.60 1.49
N TYR A 27 -11.54 5.78 0.18
CA TYR A 27 -11.26 4.69 -0.75
C TYR A 27 -10.68 5.21 -2.06
N TRP A 28 -9.93 4.34 -2.72
CA TRP A 28 -9.40 4.59 -4.05
C TRP A 28 -10.49 4.37 -5.10
N GLU A 29 -10.73 5.38 -5.94
CA GLU A 29 -11.70 5.34 -7.04
C GLU A 29 -11.06 4.75 -8.30
N HIS A 30 -9.84 5.19 -8.61
CA HIS A 30 -9.10 4.87 -9.83
C HIS A 30 -7.70 4.35 -9.51
N ILE A 31 -7.17 3.51 -10.39
CA ILE A 31 -5.80 2.96 -10.25
C ILE A 31 -4.74 4.07 -10.25
N ASP A 32 -5.00 5.16 -10.99
CA ASP A 32 -4.08 6.29 -11.12
C ASP A 32 -3.77 6.95 -9.77
N GLN A 33 -4.75 7.03 -8.86
CA GLN A 33 -4.54 7.58 -7.51
C GLN A 33 -3.52 6.77 -6.70
N LEU A 34 -3.54 5.45 -6.83
CA LEU A 34 -2.57 4.57 -6.19
C LEU A 34 -1.19 4.65 -6.84
N ILE A 35 -1.13 4.80 -8.16
CA ILE A 35 0.13 4.98 -8.89
C ILE A 35 0.78 6.31 -8.52
N GLU A 36 -0.01 7.39 -8.43
CA GLU A 36 0.44 8.70 -7.97
C GLU A 36 0.95 8.65 -6.53
N GLN A 37 0.24 7.97 -5.62
CA GLN A 37 0.71 7.78 -4.24
C GLN A 37 2.06 7.07 -4.21
N ILE A 38 2.19 5.93 -4.89
CA ILE A 38 3.45 5.17 -4.95
C ILE A 38 4.62 6.03 -5.48
N GLN A 39 4.36 6.85 -6.49
CA GLN A 39 5.38 7.78 -7.02
C GLN A 39 5.77 8.84 -5.99
N SER A 40 4.79 9.40 -5.25
CA SER A 40 5.04 10.35 -4.17
C SER A 40 5.94 9.74 -3.11
N GLU A 41 5.58 8.56 -2.56
CA GLU A 41 6.36 7.93 -1.50
C GLU A 41 7.79 7.58 -1.95
N CYS A 42 7.99 7.23 -3.23
CA CYS A 42 9.34 7.00 -3.76
C CYS A 42 10.19 8.28 -3.74
N LEU A 43 9.59 9.45 -3.97
CA LEU A 43 10.28 10.73 -3.88
C LEU A 43 10.58 11.09 -2.42
N GLU A 44 9.65 10.83 -1.49
CA GLU A 44 9.84 11.08 -0.06
C GLU A 44 10.92 10.18 0.55
N VAL A 45 10.92 8.87 0.22
CA VAL A 45 12.02 7.94 0.56
C VAL A 45 13.36 8.49 0.06
N GLN A 46 13.42 8.97 -1.19
CA GLN A 46 14.66 9.51 -1.75
C GLN A 46 15.12 10.77 -1.01
N ASP A 47 14.20 11.66 -0.66
CA ASP A 47 14.48 12.90 0.06
C ASP A 47 14.93 12.63 1.50
N ALA A 48 14.22 11.77 2.24
CA ALA A 48 14.58 11.33 3.58
C ALA A 48 15.97 10.67 3.62
N TRP A 49 16.29 9.85 2.61
CA TRP A 49 17.62 9.27 2.44
C TRP A 49 18.70 10.35 2.26
N LYS A 50 18.49 11.32 1.37
CA LYS A 50 19.44 12.42 1.13
C LYS A 50 19.65 13.28 2.38
N LYS A 51 18.62 13.46 3.19
CA LYS A 51 18.65 14.22 4.45
C LYS A 51 19.23 13.45 5.63
N ASN A 52 19.55 12.15 5.47
CA ASN A 52 19.98 11.27 6.57
C ASN A 52 18.94 11.18 7.71
N ASP A 53 17.66 11.42 7.41
CA ASP A 53 16.58 11.33 8.38
C ASP A 53 16.10 9.89 8.47
N ARG A 54 16.59 9.16 9.47
CA ARG A 54 16.30 7.73 9.64
C ARG A 54 14.86 7.47 10.09
N ALA A 55 14.26 8.39 10.83
CA ALA A 55 12.90 8.23 11.33
C ALA A 55 11.92 8.41 10.17
N HIS A 56 12.07 9.51 9.43
CA HIS A 56 11.23 9.80 8.27
C HIS A 56 11.44 8.74 7.17
N LEU A 57 12.68 8.31 6.90
CA LEU A 57 12.93 7.23 5.95
C LEU A 57 12.18 5.94 6.30
N GLN A 58 12.05 5.61 7.58
CA GLN A 58 11.31 4.43 8.02
C GLN A 58 9.80 4.58 7.80
N GLU A 59 9.26 5.78 8.03
CA GLU A 59 7.87 6.16 7.77
C GLU A 59 7.55 6.02 6.29
N GLU A 60 8.31 6.68 5.41
CA GLU A 60 8.07 6.65 3.97
C GLU A 60 8.22 5.26 3.33
N ILE A 61 9.11 4.42 3.86
CA ILE A 61 9.20 3.01 3.43
C ILE A 61 7.94 2.24 3.83
N GLY A 62 7.38 2.53 5.00
CA GLY A 62 6.11 1.97 5.46
C GLY A 62 4.95 2.36 4.56
N ASP A 63 4.86 3.64 4.22
CA ASP A 63 3.79 4.19 3.39
C ASP A 63 3.91 3.71 1.94
N LEU A 64 5.13 3.66 1.39
CA LEU A 64 5.38 3.03 0.08
C LEU A 64 4.94 1.55 0.07
N TYR A 65 5.21 0.82 1.15
CA TYR A 65 4.79 -0.58 1.27
C TYR A 65 3.27 -0.70 1.32
N HIS A 66 2.59 0.14 2.12
CA HIS A 66 1.13 0.18 2.17
C HIS A 66 0.56 0.51 0.80
N ALA A 67 0.98 1.59 0.15
CA ALA A 67 0.49 1.99 -1.17
C ALA A 67 0.63 0.86 -2.22
N ARG A 68 1.76 0.14 -2.22
CA ARG A 68 1.97 -1.04 -3.07
C ARG A 68 0.99 -2.18 -2.76
N VAL A 69 0.77 -2.51 -1.48
CA VAL A 69 -0.17 -3.57 -1.09
C VAL A 69 -1.61 -3.15 -1.38
N GLY A 70 -1.95 -1.88 -1.17
CA GLY A 70 -3.22 -1.27 -1.55
C GLY A 70 -3.51 -1.43 -3.04
N LEU A 71 -2.50 -1.25 -3.90
CA LEU A 71 -2.63 -1.51 -5.34
C LEU A 71 -2.97 -2.97 -5.65
N ILE A 72 -2.32 -3.92 -4.98
CA ILE A 72 -2.63 -5.36 -5.14
C ILE A 72 -4.08 -5.64 -4.74
N ILE A 73 -4.54 -5.09 -3.61
CA ILE A 73 -5.92 -5.26 -3.12
C ILE A 73 -6.92 -4.62 -4.08
N PHE A 74 -6.65 -3.40 -4.55
CA PHE A 74 -7.49 -2.70 -5.53
C PHE A 74 -7.70 -3.55 -6.79
N LEU A 75 -6.62 -4.12 -7.34
CA LEU A 75 -6.69 -5.00 -8.49
C LEU A 75 -7.45 -6.30 -8.19
N ARG A 76 -7.27 -6.90 -7.01
CA ARG A 76 -8.02 -8.11 -6.61
C ARG A 76 -9.52 -7.87 -6.46
N VAL A 77 -9.92 -6.68 -5.98
CA VAL A 77 -11.33 -6.33 -5.74
C VAL A 77 -12.02 -5.84 -7.03
N LYS A 78 -11.30 -5.15 -7.92
CA LYS A 78 -11.85 -4.61 -9.18
C LYS A 78 -11.60 -5.46 -10.43
N ALA A 79 -10.69 -6.43 -10.42
CA ALA A 79 -10.53 -7.32 -11.57
C ALA A 79 -11.78 -8.21 -11.71
N PRO A 80 -12.57 -8.13 -12.80
CA PRO A 80 -13.31 -9.30 -13.22
C PRO A 80 -12.28 -10.40 -13.48
N ALA A 81 -12.58 -11.63 -13.02
CA ALA A 81 -11.75 -12.79 -13.35
C ALA A 81 -11.47 -12.76 -14.85
N VAL A 82 -10.19 -12.64 -15.20
CA VAL A 82 -9.77 -12.72 -16.61
C VAL A 82 -9.85 -14.20 -16.95
N GLU A 83 -10.93 -14.61 -17.63
CA GLU A 83 -10.98 -15.86 -18.40
C GLU A 83 -10.34 -15.65 -19.78
#